data_AF-A0A2U8GYQ3-F1
#
_entry.id   AF-A0A2U8GYQ3-F1
#
_cell.length_a   1.000
_cell.length_b   1.000
_cell.length_c   1.000
_cell.angle_alpha   90.00
_cell.angle_beta   90.00
_cell.angle_gamma   90.00
#
_symmetry.space_group_name_H-M   'P 1'
#
loop_
_entity.id
_entity.type
_entity.pdbx_description
1 polymer ?
#
loop_
_entity_poly.entity_id
_entity_poly.type
_entity_poly.pdbx_seq_one_letter_code
_entity_poly.pdbx_strand_id
1 'polypeptide(L)'
;MRIRPLITALALGAGALGANLAHADLILNFQNVVAGSSNGSISVLSNGTVKTSTVSAGMISFKQKAPGASAYDNDLLNSFCIEPKTSLLRGDTLFSTSSLADRFGQPQQNLISRLYDLHYDTVSSVAGAAPAFQLALWEIVTDGASLSLSSGNFLTTSSFGGALTMATTWLTELATWNTQLGSQPYSSTMYDFVALSAGNSQDQLTVTRRAQDVPEPGVLALLGIGAVAALARRRSATV
;
A
#
# COMPACT_ATOMS: atom_id res chain seq x y z
N MET A 1 -9.44 58.65 32.97
CA MET A 1 -8.99 57.29 33.34
C MET A 1 -9.15 56.41 32.12
N ARG A 2 -8.04 55.99 31.50
CA ARG A 2 -7.99 55.22 30.25
C ARG A 2 -7.97 53.74 30.58
N ILE A 3 -8.87 52.93 30.01
CA ILE A 3 -8.66 51.47 29.88
C ILE A 3 -9.15 51.05 28.48
N ARG A 4 -8.26 50.37 27.76
CA ARG A 4 -8.34 49.92 26.36
C ARG A 4 -9.12 48.59 26.24
N PRO A 5 -9.62 48.23 25.04
CA PRO A 5 -10.42 47.02 24.81
C PRO A 5 -9.54 45.77 24.68
N LEU A 6 -10.02 44.63 25.20
CA LEU A 6 -9.42 43.32 24.95
C LEU A 6 -10.15 42.67 23.76
N ILE A 7 -9.43 42.50 22.66
CA ILE A 7 -9.84 41.72 21.49
C ILE A 7 -9.43 40.27 21.78
N THR A 8 -10.41 39.37 21.90
CA THR A 8 -10.15 37.93 21.95
C THR A 8 -10.45 37.33 20.58
N ALA A 9 -9.42 37.12 19.78
CA ALA A 9 -9.48 36.33 18.56
C ALA A 9 -9.47 34.85 18.95
N LEU A 10 -10.57 34.13 18.69
CA LEU A 10 -10.60 32.67 18.79
C LEU A 10 -10.27 32.10 17.41
N ALA A 11 -8.98 31.82 17.19
CA ALA A 11 -8.53 31.03 16.06
C ALA A 11 -8.79 29.55 16.37
N LEU A 12 -9.85 28.98 15.78
CA LEU A 12 -10.05 27.53 15.74
C LEU A 12 -9.18 26.98 14.61
N GLY A 13 -7.95 26.60 14.98
CA GLY A 13 -7.04 25.85 14.14
C GLY A 13 -7.14 24.34 14.42
N ALA A 14 -7.04 23.59 13.32
CA ALA A 14 -6.53 22.24 13.19
C ALA A 14 -7.36 21.05 13.73
N GLY A 15 -7.63 20.12 12.79
CA GLY A 15 -8.07 18.77 13.07
C GLY A 15 -8.08 17.90 11.81
N ALA A 16 -7.05 18.01 10.96
CA ALA A 16 -6.81 16.99 9.94
C ALA A 16 -6.23 15.76 10.64
N LEU A 17 -7.09 14.79 10.96
CA LEU A 17 -6.68 13.43 11.36
C LEU A 17 -6.22 12.66 10.11
N GLY A 18 -5.13 13.12 9.51
CA GLY A 18 -4.25 12.27 8.74
C GLY A 18 -3.16 11.82 9.69
N ALA A 19 -3.39 10.77 10.47
CA ALA A 19 -2.32 10.16 11.24
C ALA A 19 -1.29 9.63 10.23
N ASN A 20 -0.16 10.32 10.14
CA ASN A 20 1.02 9.80 9.47
C ASN A 20 1.38 8.49 10.18
N LEU A 21 1.05 7.34 9.58
CA LEU A 21 1.50 6.01 10.01
C LEU A 21 3.02 5.80 9.80
N ALA A 22 3.79 6.88 9.73
CA ALA A 22 5.22 6.83 9.55
C ALA A 22 5.84 6.39 10.89
N HIS A 23 6.24 5.11 10.94
CA HIS A 23 7.13 4.51 11.95
C HIS A 23 6.56 4.24 13.35
N ALA A 24 5.26 3.92 13.49
CA ALA A 24 4.74 3.34 14.73
C ALA A 24 4.57 1.82 14.59
N ASP A 25 4.97 1.05 15.61
CA ASP A 25 4.66 -0.38 15.68
C ASP A 25 3.14 -0.61 15.71
N LEU A 26 2.68 -1.76 15.21
CA LEU A 26 1.26 -2.12 15.14
C LEU A 26 1.04 -3.52 15.73
N ILE A 27 -0.06 -3.71 16.46
CA ILE A 27 -0.55 -5.05 16.80
C ILE A 27 -1.59 -5.44 15.76
N LEU A 28 -1.32 -6.52 15.03
CA LEU A 28 -2.22 -7.05 14.02
C LEU A 28 -2.83 -8.37 14.48
N ASN A 29 -4.12 -8.54 14.18
CA ASN A 29 -4.86 -9.77 14.43
C ASN A 29 -5.52 -10.24 13.12
N PHE A 30 -5.06 -11.37 12.60
CA PHE A 30 -5.53 -11.95 11.34
C PHE A 30 -7.05 -12.17 11.38
N GLN A 31 -7.76 -11.70 10.36
CA GLN A 31 -9.20 -11.92 10.21
C GLN A 31 -9.49 -12.97 9.15
N ASN A 32 -9.12 -12.67 7.90
CA ASN A 32 -9.31 -13.59 6.79
C ASN A 32 -8.31 -13.31 5.66
N VAL A 33 -8.32 -14.19 4.68
CA VAL A 33 -7.82 -13.87 3.34
C VAL A 33 -8.99 -13.24 2.58
N VAL A 34 -8.80 -12.04 2.05
CA VAL A 34 -9.82 -11.32 1.28
C VAL A 34 -10.19 -12.14 0.05
N ALA A 35 -11.48 -12.10 -0.33
CA ALA A 35 -12.04 -12.87 -1.43
C ALA A 35 -11.13 -12.84 -2.67
N GLY A 36 -10.83 -14.02 -3.23
CA GLY A 36 -10.03 -14.17 -4.45
C GLY A 36 -8.76 -15.01 -4.31
N SER A 37 -8.43 -15.56 -3.13
CA SER A 37 -7.20 -16.35 -2.95
C SER A 37 -7.16 -17.64 -3.78
N SER A 38 -5.97 -18.03 -4.23
CA SER A 38 -5.73 -19.32 -4.91
C SER A 38 -4.66 -20.13 -4.19
N ASN A 39 -4.92 -21.42 -4.02
CA ASN A 39 -3.97 -22.35 -3.41
C ASN A 39 -3.08 -22.95 -4.49
N GLY A 40 -1.78 -22.98 -4.27
CA GLY A 40 -0.82 -23.57 -5.20
C GLY A 40 0.51 -23.90 -4.56
N SER A 41 1.40 -24.48 -5.35
CA SER A 41 2.72 -24.90 -4.89
C SER A 41 3.79 -23.92 -5.36
N ILE A 42 4.56 -23.42 -4.39
CA ILE A 42 5.75 -22.62 -4.63
C ILE A 42 7.00 -23.40 -4.19
N SER A 43 8.11 -23.12 -4.84
CA SER A 43 9.44 -23.54 -4.43
C SER A 43 10.30 -22.31 -4.24
N VAL A 44 11.01 -22.24 -3.12
CA VAL A 44 11.97 -21.16 -2.89
C VAL A 44 13.34 -21.72 -2.58
N LEU A 45 14.33 -21.33 -3.39
CA LEU A 45 15.74 -21.63 -3.17
C LEU A 45 16.27 -20.74 -2.04
N SER A 46 16.96 -21.37 -1.08
CA SER A 46 17.58 -20.67 0.04
C SER A 46 18.84 -21.43 0.43
N ASN A 47 20.01 -20.79 0.31
CA ASN A 47 21.30 -21.38 0.65
C ASN A 47 21.52 -22.76 -0.01
N GLY A 48 21.22 -22.85 -1.31
CA GLY A 48 21.37 -24.09 -2.09
C GLY A 48 20.31 -25.17 -1.83
N THR A 49 19.36 -24.94 -0.90
CA THR A 49 18.26 -25.86 -0.62
C THR A 49 16.95 -25.36 -1.20
N VAL A 50 16.28 -26.19 -2.00
CA VAL A 50 14.93 -25.92 -2.50
C VAL A 50 13.91 -26.34 -1.43
N LYS A 51 13.06 -25.41 -1.01
CA LYS A 51 11.91 -25.70 -0.15
C LYS A 51 10.63 -25.55 -0.94
N THR A 52 9.88 -26.64 -1.11
CA THR A 52 8.54 -26.62 -1.72
C THR A 52 7.48 -26.56 -0.64
N SER A 53 6.45 -25.75 -0.85
CA SER A 53 5.31 -25.63 0.07
C SER A 53 4.03 -25.34 -0.68
N THR A 54 2.91 -25.83 -0.16
CA THR A 54 1.58 -25.41 -0.58
C THR A 54 1.21 -24.14 0.18
N VAL A 55 0.83 -23.10 -0.57
CA VAL A 55 0.49 -21.79 -0.03
C VAL A 55 -0.86 -21.33 -0.55
N SER A 56 -1.50 -20.44 0.19
CA SER A 56 -2.66 -19.68 -0.29
C SER A 56 -2.19 -18.28 -0.67
N ALA A 57 -2.22 -17.96 -1.96
CA ALA A 57 -1.81 -16.66 -2.48
C ALA A 57 -3.02 -15.72 -2.54
N GLY A 58 -2.90 -14.51 -1.99
CA GLY A 58 -3.96 -13.52 -2.01
C GLY A 58 -3.72 -12.39 -1.00
N MET A 59 -4.64 -11.43 -0.98
CA MET A 59 -4.63 -10.32 -0.04
C MET A 59 -5.17 -10.75 1.32
N ILE A 60 -4.57 -10.29 2.39
CA ILE A 60 -4.91 -10.65 3.78
C ILE A 60 -5.47 -9.43 4.49
N SER A 61 -6.51 -9.62 5.32
CA SER A 61 -7.05 -8.57 6.19
C SER A 61 -6.72 -8.82 7.66
N PHE A 62 -6.37 -7.74 8.34
CA PHE A 62 -6.10 -7.69 9.76
C PHE A 62 -6.99 -6.65 10.43
N LYS A 63 -7.38 -6.92 11.69
CA LYS A 63 -7.67 -5.84 12.62
C LYS A 63 -6.36 -5.30 13.16
N GLN A 64 -6.28 -4.00 13.34
CA GLN A 64 -5.07 -3.33 13.81
C GLN A 64 -5.34 -2.46 15.04
N LYS A 65 -4.33 -2.30 15.88
CA LYS A 65 -4.33 -1.34 16.99
C LYS A 65 -2.90 -0.91 17.29
N ALA A 66 -2.74 0.29 17.85
CA ALA A 66 -1.45 0.70 18.41
C ALA A 66 -1.08 -0.14 19.65
N PRO A 67 0.21 -0.38 19.92
CA PRO A 67 0.67 -0.97 21.17
C PRO A 67 0.13 -0.19 22.38
N GLY A 68 -0.46 -0.91 23.34
CA GLY A 68 -1.09 -0.32 24.53
C GLY A 68 -2.53 0.17 24.33
N ALA A 69 -3.07 0.15 23.11
CA ALA A 69 -4.49 0.42 22.88
C ALA A 69 -5.37 -0.73 23.38
N SER A 70 -6.53 -0.39 23.96
CA SER A 70 -7.49 -1.35 24.50
C SER A 70 -8.46 -1.90 23.46
N ALA A 71 -8.58 -1.25 22.31
CA ALA A 71 -9.50 -1.60 21.24
C ALA A 71 -8.80 -1.64 19.88
N TYR A 72 -9.40 -2.41 18.97
CA TYR A 72 -9.03 -2.43 17.57
C TYR A 72 -9.69 -1.27 16.82
N ASP A 73 -9.01 -0.81 15.78
CA ASP A 73 -9.61 0.07 14.80
C ASP A 73 -10.79 -0.65 14.12
N ASN A 74 -11.79 0.14 13.71
CA ASN A 74 -12.98 -0.39 13.03
C ASN A 74 -12.67 -0.82 11.59
N ASP A 75 -11.63 -0.22 11.00
CA ASP A 75 -11.20 -0.50 9.63
C ASP A 75 -10.25 -1.71 9.59
N LEU A 76 -10.33 -2.45 8.49
CA LEU A 76 -9.40 -3.55 8.22
C LEU A 76 -8.16 -3.02 7.50
N LEU A 77 -6.99 -3.45 7.98
CA LEU A 77 -5.74 -3.27 7.27
C LEU A 77 -5.59 -4.42 6.28
N ASN A 78 -5.49 -4.08 5.00
CA ASN A 78 -5.22 -5.04 3.94
C ASN A 78 -3.74 -5.06 3.60
N SER A 79 -3.17 -6.25 3.44
CA SER A 79 -1.76 -6.43 3.09
C SER A 79 -1.53 -7.65 2.21
N PHE A 80 -0.34 -7.69 1.63
CA PHE A 80 0.20 -8.89 0.97
C PHE A 80 1.41 -9.41 1.75
N CYS A 81 1.60 -10.72 1.71
CA CYS A 81 2.78 -11.35 2.28
C CYS A 81 4.04 -10.97 1.51
N ILE A 82 5.13 -10.70 2.22
CA ILE A 82 6.46 -10.49 1.62
C ILE A 82 7.51 -11.52 2.08
N GLU A 83 7.08 -12.57 2.78
CA GLU A 83 7.92 -13.71 3.18
C GLU A 83 7.28 -15.05 2.79
N PRO A 84 7.51 -15.55 1.57
CA PRO A 84 6.88 -16.78 1.08
C PRO A 84 7.26 -18.04 1.89
N LYS A 85 8.30 -17.97 2.73
CA LYS A 85 8.85 -19.10 3.51
C LYS A 85 8.30 -19.20 4.94
N THR A 86 7.63 -18.17 5.43
CA THR A 86 7.21 -18.04 6.84
C THR A 86 5.70 -18.18 6.94
N SER A 87 5.20 -18.90 7.93
CA SER A 87 3.76 -18.99 8.19
C SER A 87 3.25 -17.76 8.93
N LEU A 88 2.03 -17.32 8.62
CA LEU A 88 1.36 -16.26 9.37
C LEU A 88 0.84 -16.80 10.71
N LEU A 89 1.14 -16.09 11.80
CA LEU A 89 0.59 -16.39 13.11
C LEU A 89 -0.86 -15.87 13.21
N ARG A 90 -1.76 -16.71 13.70
CA ARG A 90 -3.17 -16.35 13.91
C ARG A 90 -3.38 -15.91 15.36
N GLY A 91 -3.16 -14.64 15.63
CA GLY A 91 -3.33 -14.03 16.95
C GLY A 91 -2.73 -12.62 16.98
N ASP A 92 -2.87 -11.94 18.12
CA ASP A 92 -2.25 -10.62 18.35
C ASP A 92 -0.74 -10.75 18.18
N THR A 93 -0.21 -10.08 17.16
CA THR A 93 1.22 -10.09 16.84
C THR A 93 1.71 -8.67 16.70
N LEU A 94 2.82 -8.35 17.37
CA LEU A 94 3.48 -7.06 17.25
C LEU A 94 4.32 -7.03 15.96
N PHE A 95 4.04 -6.06 15.10
CA PHE A 95 4.79 -5.77 13.89
C PHE A 95 5.48 -4.43 14.02
N SER A 96 6.77 -4.40 13.70
CA SER A 96 7.50 -3.16 13.52
C SER A 96 7.34 -2.63 12.10
N THR A 97 7.26 -1.31 11.96
CA THR A 97 7.05 -0.67 10.66
C THR A 97 8.35 -0.11 10.08
N SER A 98 8.51 -0.24 8.77
CA SER A 98 9.63 0.33 8.02
C SER A 98 9.19 0.78 6.64
N SER A 99 10.00 1.64 6.00
CA SER A 99 9.75 2.02 4.61
C SER A 99 10.11 0.87 3.67
N LEU A 100 9.56 0.91 2.44
CA LEU A 100 9.89 -0.07 1.41
C LEU A 100 11.38 -0.02 1.02
N ALA A 101 11.97 1.19 1.03
CA ALA A 101 13.39 1.42 0.78
C ALA A 101 14.27 0.74 1.83
N ASP A 102 13.91 0.89 3.11
CA ASP A 102 14.67 0.31 4.22
C ASP A 102 14.60 -1.22 4.20
N ARG A 103 13.47 -1.77 3.76
CA ARG A 103 13.25 -3.22 3.72
C ARG A 103 13.95 -3.92 2.55
N PHE A 104 13.90 -3.36 1.33
CA PHE A 104 14.38 -4.06 0.11
C PHE A 104 15.42 -3.28 -0.70
N GLY A 105 15.69 -2.03 -0.37
CA GLY A 105 16.50 -1.15 -1.21
C GLY A 105 15.81 -0.71 -2.50
N GLN A 106 16.47 0.19 -3.22
CA GLN A 106 15.86 0.92 -4.34
C GLN A 106 15.45 0.05 -5.55
N PRO A 107 16.25 -0.92 -6.04
CA PRO A 107 15.88 -1.68 -7.22
C PRO A 107 14.56 -2.45 -7.06
N GLN A 108 14.35 -3.07 -5.90
CA GLN A 108 13.12 -3.79 -5.58
C GLN A 108 11.97 -2.83 -5.28
N GLN A 109 12.23 -1.71 -4.58
CA GLN A 109 11.24 -0.66 -4.38
C GLN A 109 10.64 -0.19 -5.72
N ASN A 110 11.46 0.04 -6.74
CA ASN A 110 10.98 0.52 -8.04
C ASN A 110 9.93 -0.44 -8.63
N LEU A 111 10.25 -1.73 -8.65
CA LEU A 111 9.40 -2.80 -9.17
C LEU A 111 8.12 -2.96 -8.37
N ILE A 112 8.23 -3.00 -7.03
CA ILE A 112 7.07 -3.12 -6.14
C ILE A 112 6.17 -1.89 -6.29
N SER A 113 6.73 -0.68 -6.29
CA SER A 113 5.96 0.55 -6.46
C SER A 113 5.18 0.54 -7.77
N ARG A 114 5.82 0.10 -8.86
CA ARG A 114 5.18 0.01 -10.16
C ARG A 114 4.12 -1.07 -10.23
N LEU A 115 4.34 -2.24 -9.62
CA LEU A 115 3.34 -3.30 -9.52
C LEU A 115 2.06 -2.78 -8.86
N TYR A 116 2.21 -2.03 -7.75
CA TYR A 116 1.08 -1.44 -7.04
C TYR A 116 0.35 -0.41 -7.92
N ASP A 117 1.09 0.52 -8.52
CA ASP A 117 0.50 1.57 -9.38
C ASP A 117 -0.29 1.02 -10.57
N LEU A 118 0.15 -0.11 -11.14
CA LEU A 118 -0.50 -0.71 -12.30
C LEU A 118 -1.67 -1.62 -11.95
N HIS A 119 -1.59 -2.36 -10.85
CA HIS A 119 -2.47 -3.52 -10.65
C HIS A 119 -3.15 -3.59 -9.29
N TYR A 120 -2.76 -2.79 -8.29
CA TYR A 120 -3.35 -2.89 -6.95
C TYR A 120 -4.86 -2.63 -6.94
N ASP A 121 -5.36 -1.64 -7.69
CA ASP A 121 -6.79 -1.35 -7.78
C ASP A 121 -7.62 -2.49 -8.41
N THR A 122 -6.97 -3.44 -9.10
CA THR A 122 -7.65 -4.59 -9.73
C THR A 122 -7.81 -5.79 -8.79
N VAL A 123 -7.05 -5.85 -7.68
CA VAL A 123 -6.94 -7.06 -6.85
C VAL A 123 -8.27 -7.48 -6.20
N SER A 124 -9.17 -6.52 -5.97
CA SER A 124 -10.49 -6.74 -5.36
C SER A 124 -11.63 -6.89 -6.38
N SER A 125 -11.39 -6.54 -7.65
CA SER A 125 -12.45 -6.44 -8.67
C SER A 125 -12.29 -7.44 -9.82
N VAL A 126 -11.09 -7.96 -10.05
CA VAL A 126 -10.79 -8.91 -11.12
C VAL A 126 -10.51 -10.30 -10.55
N ALA A 127 -11.22 -11.32 -11.05
CA ALA A 127 -11.03 -12.70 -10.62
C ALA A 127 -9.59 -13.17 -10.90
N GLY A 128 -8.92 -13.67 -9.85
CA GLY A 128 -7.53 -14.12 -9.93
C GLY A 128 -6.47 -13.01 -9.80
N ALA A 129 -6.87 -11.73 -9.70
CA ALA A 129 -5.92 -10.63 -9.57
C ALA A 129 -5.18 -10.63 -8.23
N ALA A 130 -5.85 -10.86 -7.10
CA ALA A 130 -5.19 -10.97 -5.80
C ALA A 130 -4.09 -12.06 -5.74
N PRO A 131 -4.32 -13.31 -6.17
CA PRO A 131 -3.26 -14.32 -6.21
C PRO A 131 -2.20 -13.99 -7.24
N ALA A 132 -2.55 -13.42 -8.40
CA ALA A 132 -1.56 -12.99 -9.40
C ALA A 132 -0.63 -11.92 -8.83
N PHE A 133 -1.19 -10.98 -8.07
CA PHE A 133 -0.47 -9.90 -7.41
C PHE A 133 0.50 -10.46 -6.37
N GLN A 134 0.03 -11.41 -5.54
CA GLN A 134 0.86 -12.07 -4.54
C GLN A 134 2.03 -12.85 -5.16
N LEU A 135 1.80 -13.53 -6.28
CA LEU A 135 2.87 -14.23 -7.01
C LEU A 135 3.90 -13.26 -7.58
N ALA A 136 3.46 -12.18 -8.22
CA ALA A 136 4.35 -11.16 -8.76
C ALA A 136 5.15 -10.45 -7.65
N LEU A 137 4.52 -10.18 -6.51
CA LEU A 137 5.21 -9.61 -5.35
C LEU A 137 6.26 -10.58 -4.80
N TRP A 138 5.94 -11.88 -4.65
CA TRP A 138 6.89 -12.89 -4.18
C TRP A 138 8.10 -13.07 -5.10
N GLU A 139 7.88 -12.98 -6.41
CA GLU A 139 8.95 -12.95 -7.40
C GLU A 139 9.90 -11.77 -7.13
N ILE A 140 9.37 -10.55 -7.04
CA ILE A 140 10.18 -9.33 -6.88
C ILE A 140 10.95 -9.33 -5.55
N VAL A 141 10.32 -9.72 -4.44
CA VAL A 141 11.00 -9.73 -3.13
C VAL A 141 12.07 -10.81 -3.03
N THR A 142 11.96 -11.89 -3.81
CA THR A 142 12.91 -13.01 -3.77
C THR A 142 14.05 -12.85 -4.78
N ASP A 143 13.72 -12.48 -6.03
CA ASP A 143 14.64 -12.49 -7.18
C ASP A 143 14.98 -11.11 -7.73
N GLY A 144 14.35 -10.05 -7.18
CA GLY A 144 14.63 -8.69 -7.58
C GLY A 144 14.24 -8.44 -9.03
N ALA A 145 15.21 -8.09 -9.88
CA ALA A 145 14.97 -7.75 -11.28
C ALA A 145 14.92 -8.96 -12.23
N SER A 146 15.22 -10.17 -11.75
CA SER A 146 15.17 -11.40 -12.55
C SER A 146 13.76 -12.00 -12.56
N LEU A 147 12.80 -11.32 -13.20
CA LEU A 147 11.37 -11.63 -13.10
C LEU A 147 10.95 -12.86 -13.94
N SER A 148 10.88 -14.03 -13.32
CA SER A 148 10.37 -15.27 -13.94
C SER A 148 9.86 -16.29 -12.91
N LEU A 149 8.55 -16.59 -12.96
CA LEU A 149 7.94 -17.61 -12.11
C LEU A 149 8.36 -19.06 -12.42
N SER A 150 9.25 -19.25 -13.40
CA SER A 150 9.74 -20.55 -13.90
C SER A 150 11.25 -20.74 -13.79
N SER A 151 11.99 -19.69 -13.38
CA SER A 151 13.45 -19.71 -13.23
C SER A 151 13.89 -18.68 -12.20
N GLY A 152 14.84 -19.00 -11.35
CA GLY A 152 15.29 -18.09 -10.29
C GLY A 152 15.30 -18.79 -8.95
N ASN A 153 15.26 -18.02 -7.87
CA ASN A 153 15.12 -18.56 -6.53
C ASN A 153 13.65 -18.75 -6.16
N PHE A 154 12.73 -17.94 -6.68
CA PHE A 154 11.30 -18.15 -6.55
C PHE A 154 10.77 -18.89 -7.78
N LEU A 155 10.02 -19.96 -7.54
CA LEU A 155 9.48 -20.81 -8.59
C LEU A 155 8.05 -21.17 -8.22
N THR A 156 7.19 -21.19 -9.23
CA THR A 156 5.88 -21.82 -9.13
C THR A 156 5.97 -23.22 -9.75
N THR A 157 5.58 -24.25 -9.00
CA THR A 157 5.71 -25.65 -9.46
C THR A 157 4.39 -26.24 -9.96
N SER A 158 3.24 -25.60 -9.65
CA SER A 158 1.93 -25.65 -10.35
C SER A 158 0.76 -25.22 -9.44
N SER A 159 -0.43 -25.10 -10.07
CA SER A 159 -1.78 -24.78 -9.56
C SER A 159 -2.00 -23.39 -8.96
N PHE A 160 -1.95 -22.32 -9.77
CA PHE A 160 -2.63 -21.05 -9.44
C PHE A 160 -3.70 -20.67 -10.48
N GLY A 161 -4.08 -21.59 -11.37
CA GLY A 161 -5.05 -21.35 -12.43
C GLY A 161 -4.66 -20.15 -13.31
N GLY A 162 -5.66 -19.35 -13.70
CA GLY A 162 -5.44 -18.14 -14.51
C GLY A 162 -4.61 -17.06 -13.81
N ALA A 163 -4.46 -17.12 -12.48
CA ALA A 163 -3.63 -16.18 -11.74
C ALA A 163 -2.15 -16.30 -12.09
N LEU A 164 -1.68 -17.52 -12.41
CA LEU A 164 -0.29 -17.73 -12.87
C LEU A 164 -0.05 -17.01 -14.19
N THR A 165 -0.94 -17.17 -15.16
CA THR A 165 -0.85 -16.49 -16.46
C THR A 165 -0.87 -14.98 -16.29
N MET A 166 -1.78 -14.46 -15.45
CA MET A 166 -1.88 -13.03 -15.16
C MET A 166 -0.61 -12.48 -14.51
N ALA A 167 -0.05 -13.18 -13.51
CA ALA A 167 1.21 -12.80 -12.88
C ALA A 167 2.37 -12.77 -13.87
N THR A 168 2.48 -13.78 -14.75
CA THR A 168 3.50 -13.81 -15.81
C THR A 168 3.37 -12.62 -16.77
N THR A 169 2.15 -12.23 -17.14
CA THR A 169 1.91 -11.03 -17.96
C THR A 169 2.39 -9.77 -17.25
N TRP A 170 2.00 -9.56 -15.99
CA TRP A 170 2.41 -8.39 -15.22
C TRP A 170 3.92 -8.32 -15.00
N LEU A 171 4.56 -9.46 -14.73
CA LEU A 171 6.02 -9.53 -14.60
C LEU A 171 6.75 -9.21 -15.91
N THR A 172 6.18 -9.60 -17.06
CA THR A 172 6.73 -9.24 -18.38
C THR A 172 6.62 -7.74 -18.65
N GLU A 173 5.47 -7.14 -18.30
CA GLU A 173 5.26 -5.68 -18.39
C GLU A 173 6.24 -4.93 -17.47
N LEU A 174 6.42 -5.39 -16.24
CA LEU A 174 7.37 -4.84 -15.28
C LEU A 174 8.82 -4.97 -15.74
N ALA A 175 9.23 -6.11 -16.29
CA ALA A 175 10.58 -6.32 -16.81
C ALA A 175 10.90 -5.35 -17.96
N THR A 176 9.93 -5.16 -18.87
CA THR A 176 10.03 -4.21 -19.97
C THR A 176 10.17 -2.79 -19.45
N TRP A 177 9.30 -2.39 -18.52
CA TRP A 177 9.35 -1.07 -17.90
C TRP A 177 10.66 -0.83 -17.12
N ASN A 178 11.12 -1.80 -16.34
CA ASN A 178 12.35 -1.67 -15.55
C ASN A 178 13.59 -1.49 -16.43
N THR A 179 13.62 -2.16 -17.58
CA THR A 179 14.67 -1.95 -18.60
C THR A 179 14.67 -0.52 -19.12
N GLN A 180 13.49 0.07 -19.34
CA GLN A 180 13.34 1.45 -19.80
C GLN A 180 13.68 2.48 -18.72
N LEU A 181 13.36 2.17 -17.45
CA LEU A 181 13.71 3.00 -16.29
C LEU A 181 15.23 3.11 -16.11
N GLY A 182 15.96 2.01 -16.37
CA GLY A 182 17.40 1.95 -16.17
C GLY A 182 17.78 2.15 -14.71
N SER A 183 18.70 3.09 -14.44
CA SER A 183 19.18 3.39 -13.08
C SER A 183 18.39 4.50 -12.37
N GLN A 184 17.29 4.98 -12.95
CA GLN A 184 16.51 6.04 -12.34
C GLN A 184 15.70 5.50 -11.14
N PRO A 185 15.67 6.22 -10.00
CA PRO A 185 14.82 5.84 -8.89
C PRO A 185 13.34 6.05 -9.26
N TYR A 186 12.48 5.18 -8.76
CA TYR A 186 11.04 5.27 -8.89
C TYR A 186 10.37 5.13 -7.52
N SER A 187 9.35 5.95 -7.29
CA SER A 187 8.49 5.85 -6.13
C SER A 187 7.06 6.07 -6.60
N SER A 188 6.12 5.33 -6.01
CA SER A 188 4.71 5.48 -6.33
C SER A 188 4.25 6.92 -6.11
N THR A 189 3.38 7.40 -6.98
CA THR A 189 2.65 8.67 -6.79
C THR A 189 1.27 8.44 -6.17
N MET A 190 0.80 7.19 -6.10
CA MET A 190 -0.55 6.82 -5.68
C MET A 190 -0.59 6.23 -4.27
N TYR A 191 0.50 5.63 -3.80
CA TYR A 191 0.53 4.85 -2.58
C TYR A 191 1.73 5.18 -1.70
N ASP A 192 1.50 5.20 -0.39
CA ASP A 192 2.52 5.15 0.64
C ASP A 192 2.65 3.72 1.17
N PHE A 193 3.87 3.21 1.20
CA PHE A 193 4.17 1.83 1.59
C PHE A 193 4.59 1.73 3.04
N VAL A 194 4.08 0.71 3.72
CA VAL A 194 4.53 0.33 5.06
C VAL A 194 4.84 -1.17 5.05
N ALA A 195 6.12 -1.50 5.22
CA ALA A 195 6.57 -2.86 5.46
C ALA A 195 6.41 -3.17 6.96
N LEU A 196 5.78 -4.31 7.24
CA LEU A 196 5.42 -4.77 8.57
C LEU A 196 6.23 -6.03 8.87
N SER A 197 7.13 -5.96 9.84
CA SER A 197 8.02 -7.07 10.19
C SER A 197 7.75 -7.63 11.59
N ALA A 198 7.71 -8.96 11.70
CA ALA A 198 7.51 -9.64 12.98
C ALA A 198 8.46 -10.84 13.12
N GLY A 199 9.13 -10.98 14.27
CA GLY A 199 10.10 -12.05 14.48
C GLY A 199 9.53 -13.47 14.52
N ASN A 200 8.21 -13.61 14.67
CA ASN A 200 7.51 -14.89 14.87
C ASN A 200 6.30 -15.08 13.93
N SER A 201 6.14 -14.22 12.92
CA SER A 201 5.05 -14.27 11.97
C SER A 201 5.52 -13.75 10.62
N GLN A 202 4.88 -14.18 9.55
CA GLN A 202 5.16 -13.73 8.19
C GLN A 202 5.05 -12.20 8.03
N ASP A 203 6.12 -11.58 7.53
CA ASP A 203 6.16 -10.15 7.19
C ASP A 203 5.12 -9.78 6.12
N GLN A 204 4.59 -8.56 6.23
CA GLN A 204 3.51 -8.04 5.38
C GLN A 204 3.90 -6.71 4.74
N LEU A 205 3.27 -6.40 3.61
CA LEU A 205 3.34 -5.09 2.96
C LEU A 205 1.93 -4.54 2.81
N THR A 206 1.70 -3.38 3.40
CA THR A 206 0.44 -2.64 3.27
C THR A 206 0.68 -1.29 2.62
N VAL A 207 -0.38 -0.69 2.10
CA VAL A 207 -0.35 0.62 1.47
C VAL A 207 -1.50 1.48 1.95
N THR A 208 -1.24 2.78 2.01
CA THR A 208 -2.30 3.80 2.10
C THR A 208 -2.31 4.59 0.80
N ARG A 209 -3.49 4.87 0.25
CA ARG A 209 -3.59 5.72 -0.93
C ARG A 209 -3.23 7.15 -0.56
N ARG A 210 -2.32 7.77 -1.31
CA ARG A 210 -2.00 9.19 -1.15
C ARG A 210 -3.24 10.03 -1.44
N ALA A 211 -3.47 11.05 -0.62
CA ALA A 211 -4.41 12.09 -0.97
C ALA A 211 -3.92 12.75 -2.27
N GLN A 212 -4.71 12.64 -3.34
CA GLN A 212 -4.45 13.45 -4.51
C GLN A 212 -4.88 14.89 -4.17
N ASP A 213 -3.91 15.77 -4.02
CA ASP A 213 -4.14 17.21 -4.03
C ASP A 213 -4.63 17.60 -5.43
N VAL A 214 -5.92 17.41 -5.69
CA VAL A 214 -6.57 17.95 -6.87
C VAL A 214 -6.67 19.46 -6.62
N PRO A 215 -6.04 20.32 -7.43
CA PRO A 215 -6.27 21.75 -7.33
C PRO A 215 -7.77 21.97 -7.43
N GLU A 216 -8.38 22.50 -6.38
CA GLU A 216 -9.81 22.74 -6.36
C GLU A 216 -10.20 23.46 -7.65
N PRO A 217 -11.21 22.99 -8.40
CA PRO A 217 -11.59 23.62 -9.66
C PRO A 217 -11.75 25.11 -9.41
N GLY A 218 -11.10 25.95 -10.23
CA GLY A 218 -11.12 27.42 -10.12
C GLY A 218 -12.54 28.04 -10.12
N VAL A 219 -13.58 27.21 -10.25
CA VAL A 219 -14.98 27.47 -9.91
C VAL A 219 -15.14 28.01 -8.49
N LEU A 220 -14.39 27.56 -7.48
CA LEU A 220 -14.46 28.15 -6.12
C LEU A 220 -13.86 29.56 -6.08
N ALA A 221 -12.78 29.80 -6.83
CA ALA A 221 -12.24 31.15 -7.01
C ALA A 221 -13.22 32.06 -7.78
N LEU A 222 -13.89 31.55 -8.83
CA LEU A 222 -14.92 32.28 -9.58
C LEU A 222 -16.18 32.53 -8.75
N LEU A 223 -16.59 31.59 -7.90
CA LEU A 223 -17.68 31.78 -6.94
C LEU A 223 -17.32 32.88 -5.94
N GLY A 224 -16.08 32.89 -5.45
CA GLY A 224 -15.56 33.94 -4.58
C GLY A 224 -15.58 35.32 -5.25
N ILE A 225 -15.09 35.43 -6.48
CA ILE A 225 -15.11 36.68 -7.25
C ILE A 225 -16.55 37.12 -7.58
N GLY A 226 -17.41 36.17 -7.95
CA GLY A 226 -18.82 36.43 -8.25
C GLY A 226 -19.60 36.94 -7.02
N ALA A 227 -19.34 36.39 -5.84
CA ALA A 227 -19.93 36.83 -4.59
C ALA A 227 -19.46 38.25 -4.20
N VAL A 228 -18.17 38.55 -4.37
CA VAL A 228 -17.62 39.89 -4.13
C VAL A 228 -18.21 40.91 -5.12
N ALA A 229 -18.33 40.58 -6.40
CA ALA A 229 -18.94 41.43 -7.40
C ALA A 229 -20.44 41.70 -7.13
N ALA A 230 -21.19 40.69 -6.68
CA ALA A 230 -22.59 40.84 -6.30
C ALA A 230 -22.76 41.77 -5.07
N LEU A 231 -21.88 41.64 -4.07
CA LEU A 231 -21.89 42.51 -2.89
C LEU A 231 -21.48 43.95 -3.23
N ALA A 232 -20.50 44.14 -4.12
CA ALA A 232 -20.09 45.47 -4.59
C ALA A 232 -21.21 46.18 -5.37
N ARG A 233 -21.98 45.43 -6.18
CA ARG A 233 -23.12 45.97 -6.93
C ARG A 233 -24.27 46.42 -6.03
N ARG A 234 -24.52 45.72 -4.91
CA ARG A 234 -25.56 46.12 -3.94
C ARG A 234 -25.24 47.43 -3.21
N ARG A 235 -23.96 47.78 -3.05
CA ARG A 235 -23.54 49.03 -2.40
C ARG A 235 -23.61 50.25 -3.32
N SER A 236 -23.66 50.04 -4.64
CA SER A 236 -23.71 51.12 -5.64
C SER A 236 -25.15 51.55 -5.98
N ALA A 237 -26.17 50.84 -5.49
CA ALA A 237 -27.59 51.10 -5.76
C ALA A 237 -28.30 51.89 -4.64
N THR A 238 -27.55 52.46 -3.68
CA THR A 238 -28.08 53.21 -2.53
C THR A 238 -27.61 54.67 -2.49
N VAL A 239 -27.61 55.35 -3.64
CA VAL A 239 -27.45 56.81 -3.76
C VAL A 239 -28.69 57.38 -4.43
#